data_AF-A0A7H4MSD0-F1
#
_entry.id   AF-A0A7H4MSD0-F1
#
_cell.length_a   1.000
_cell.length_b   1.000
_cell.length_c   1.000
_cell.angle_alpha   90.00
_cell.angle_beta   90.00
_cell.angle_gamma   90.00
#
_symmetry.space_group_name_H-M   'P 1'
#
loop_
_entity.id
_entity.type
_entity.pdbx_description
1 polymer ?
#
loop_
_entity_poly.entity_id
_entity_poly.type
_entity_poly.pdbx_seq_one_letter_code
_entity_poly.pdbx_strand_id
1 'polypeptide(L)'
;MADKHLDTALVNAGRSKKYTQGSVNSVIQRASSLVFDTVEAKKHATRNRANGELFYGRRGTLTHFSLQEAMCELEGGAGCALFPVARPRWPTPSWRSSNRATMC
;
A
#
# COMPACT_ATOMS: atom_id res chain seq x y z
N MET A 1 -12.09 -20.04 21.35
CA MET A 1 -10.63 -19.88 21.21
C MET A 1 -10.25 -19.51 19.77
N ALA A 2 -10.89 -18.48 19.18
CA ALA A 2 -10.59 -18.00 17.82
C ALA A 2 -10.00 -16.56 17.80
N ASP A 3 -9.86 -15.93 18.97
CA ASP A 3 -9.57 -14.50 19.08
C ASP A 3 -8.06 -14.17 19.12
N LYS A 4 -7.21 -15.09 19.59
CA LYS A 4 -5.76 -14.87 19.71
C LYS A 4 -5.05 -14.59 18.38
N HIS A 5 -5.64 -15.03 17.26
CA HIS A 5 -5.03 -14.88 15.95
C HIS A 5 -5.35 -13.51 15.31
N LEU A 6 -6.51 -12.92 15.61
CA LEU A 6 -6.90 -11.61 15.07
C LEU A 6 -6.12 -10.48 15.73
N ASP A 7 -5.97 -10.50 17.06
CA ASP A 7 -5.14 -9.53 17.77
C ASP A 7 -3.70 -9.53 17.26
N THR A 8 -3.18 -10.73 17.00
CA THR A 8 -1.82 -10.91 16.44
C THR A 8 -1.73 -10.37 15.02
N ALA A 9 -2.76 -10.59 14.19
CA ALA A 9 -2.81 -10.06 12.83
C ALA A 9 -2.88 -8.52 12.85
N LEU A 10 -3.75 -7.92 13.66
CA LEU A 10 -3.89 -6.47 13.79
C LEU A 10 -2.58 -5.79 14.22
N VAL A 11 -1.82 -6.41 15.12
CA VAL A 11 -0.55 -5.86 15.61
C VAL A 11 0.58 -5.98 14.57
N ASN A 12 0.58 -7.00 13.73
CA ASN A 12 1.71 -7.31 12.83
C ASN A 12 1.46 -6.98 11.35
N ALA A 13 0.20 -6.82 10.93
CA ALA A 13 -0.17 -6.57 9.54
C ALA A 13 0.56 -5.34 8.97
N GLY A 14 1.14 -5.50 7.78
CA GLY A 14 1.89 -4.43 7.09
C GLY A 14 3.19 -3.98 7.75
N ARG A 15 3.68 -4.66 8.81
CA ARG A 15 4.97 -4.35 9.49
C ARG A 15 6.14 -5.17 8.95
N SER A 16 6.16 -5.37 7.64
CA SER A 16 7.27 -6.01 6.93
C SER A 16 8.59 -5.25 7.14
N LYS A 17 9.71 -5.97 7.30
CA LYS A 17 11.05 -5.37 7.56
C LYS A 17 11.46 -4.30 6.56
N LYS A 18 11.01 -4.41 5.30
CA LYS A 18 11.22 -3.42 4.23
C LYS A 18 10.67 -2.03 4.56
N TYR A 19 9.56 -1.96 5.32
CA TYR A 19 8.90 -0.70 5.66
C TYR A 19 9.32 -0.18 7.02
N THR A 20 9.71 -1.07 7.94
CA THR A 20 10.07 -0.67 9.30
C THR A 20 11.53 -0.28 9.43
N GLN A 21 12.45 -0.78 8.59
CA GLN A 21 13.86 -0.38 8.59
C GLN A 21 14.53 -0.38 9.98
N GLY A 22 14.14 -1.33 10.85
CA GLY A 22 14.66 -1.46 12.21
C GLY A 22 13.83 -0.78 13.30
N SER A 23 12.83 0.05 12.95
CA SER A 23 11.85 0.54 13.92
C SER A 23 10.70 -0.44 14.15
N VAL A 24 9.92 -0.21 15.21
CA VAL A 24 8.71 -0.99 15.51
C VAL A 24 7.61 -0.67 14.50
N ASN A 25 7.43 0.62 14.20
CA ASN A 25 6.46 1.13 13.24
C ASN A 25 7.08 1.27 11.85
N SER A 26 6.24 1.38 10.82
CA SER A 26 6.71 1.73 9.47
C SER A 26 7.27 3.15 9.44
N VAL A 27 8.26 3.37 8.56
CA VAL A 27 8.84 4.70 8.38
C VAL A 27 7.83 5.66 7.74
N ILE A 28 7.88 6.92 8.16
CA ILE A 28 7.07 7.98 7.56
C ILE A 28 7.88 8.62 6.43
N GLN A 29 7.70 8.09 5.21
CA GLN A 29 8.38 8.59 4.02
C GLN A 29 7.48 9.61 3.29
N ARG A 30 7.74 10.90 3.55
CA ARG A 30 7.05 12.02 2.88
C ARG A 30 7.83 12.40 1.62
N ALA A 31 7.26 12.14 0.45
CA ALA A 31 7.87 12.50 -0.81
C ALA A 31 6.81 12.79 -1.86
N SER A 32 7.00 13.85 -2.65
CA SER A 32 6.27 14.10 -3.89
C SER A 32 7.03 13.49 -5.07
N SER A 33 8.35 13.70 -5.12
CA SER A 33 9.28 13.17 -6.13
C SER A 33 10.27 12.19 -5.48
N LEU A 34 10.64 11.14 -6.21
CA LEU A 34 11.63 10.14 -5.80
C LEU A 34 12.81 10.15 -6.77
N VAL A 35 14.02 10.01 -6.24
CA VAL A 35 15.27 10.04 -7.00
C VAL A 35 15.61 8.62 -7.47
N PHE A 36 16.20 8.51 -8.66
CA PHE A 36 16.72 7.25 -9.21
C PHE A 36 18.18 7.44 -9.57
N ASP A 37 19.03 6.49 -9.19
CA ASP A 37 20.47 6.57 -9.44
C ASP A 37 20.81 6.41 -10.93
N THR A 38 19.99 5.65 -11.67
CA THR A 38 20.19 5.41 -13.10
C THR A 38 18.88 5.49 -13.89
N VAL A 39 19.01 5.72 -15.21
CA VAL A 39 17.87 5.67 -16.13
C VAL A 39 17.24 4.29 -16.18
N GLU A 40 18.03 3.23 -15.99
CA GLU A 40 17.54 1.86 -15.91
C GLU A 40 16.67 1.63 -14.68
N ALA A 41 17.11 2.10 -13.51
CA ALA A 41 16.31 2.05 -12.27
C ALA A 41 14.97 2.78 -12.44
N LYS A 42 14.98 3.94 -13.10
CA LYS A 42 13.74 4.67 -13.45
C LYS A 42 12.83 3.84 -14.37
N LYS A 43 13.37 3.17 -15.40
CA LYS A 43 12.59 2.31 -16.30
C LYS A 43 12.00 1.12 -15.55
N HIS A 44 12.75 0.51 -14.63
CA HIS A 44 12.27 -0.55 -13.75
C HIS A 44 11.09 -0.09 -12.89
N ALA A 45 11.26 1.00 -12.14
CA ALA A 45 10.20 1.58 -11.32
C ALA A 45 8.98 2.02 -12.14
N THR A 46 9.18 2.47 -13.38
CA THR A 46 8.09 2.82 -14.31
C THR A 46 7.25 1.61 -14.71
N ARG A 47 7.86 0.44 -14.90
CA ARG A 47 7.14 -0.81 -15.19
C ARG A 47 6.37 -1.30 -13.96
N ASN A 48 6.98 -1.20 -12.78
CA ASN A 48 6.41 -1.69 -11.52
C ASN A 48 5.63 -0.63 -10.72
N ARG A 49 5.26 0.49 -11.34
CA ARG A 49 4.61 1.64 -10.66
C ARG A 49 3.27 1.32 -9.98
N ALA A 50 2.66 0.19 -10.33
CA ALA A 50 1.40 -0.31 -9.75
C ALA A 50 1.61 -1.49 -8.78
N ASN A 51 2.85 -2.00 -8.70
CA ASN A 51 3.19 -3.21 -7.95
C ASN A 51 4.00 -2.90 -6.67
N GLY A 52 3.83 -1.72 -6.10
CA GLY A 52 4.49 -1.33 -4.84
C GLY A 52 5.94 -0.87 -5.00
N GLU A 53 6.37 -0.48 -6.21
CA GLU A 53 7.69 0.12 -6.40
C GLU A 53 7.68 1.64 -6.28
N LEU A 54 8.73 2.19 -5.66
CA LEU A 54 8.91 3.61 -5.46
C LEU A 54 9.10 4.31 -6.80
N PHE A 55 8.11 5.11 -7.19
CA PHE A 55 8.16 5.86 -8.46
C PHE A 55 7.83 7.35 -8.28
N TYR A 56 6.66 7.66 -7.74
CA TYR A 56 6.19 9.03 -7.53
C TYR A 56 5.24 9.07 -6.35
N GLY A 57 5.24 10.15 -5.56
CA GLY A 57 4.47 10.24 -4.31
C GLY A 57 2.97 9.94 -4.48
N ARG A 58 2.37 10.32 -5.61
CA ARG A 58 0.97 9.99 -5.95
C ARG A 58 0.70 8.49 -6.05
N ARG A 59 1.71 7.69 -6.42
CA ARG A 59 1.60 6.22 -6.55
C ARG A 59 1.86 5.50 -5.24
N GLY A 60 2.25 6.23 -4.20
CA GLY A 60 2.57 5.67 -2.88
C GLY A 60 4.06 5.71 -2.58
N THR A 61 4.35 5.75 -1.29
CA THR A 61 5.67 5.59 -0.67
C THR A 61 5.65 4.35 0.22
N LEU A 62 6.77 4.01 0.88
CA LEU A 62 6.83 2.86 1.78
C LEU A 62 5.71 2.87 2.86
N THR A 63 5.33 4.07 3.33
CA THR A 63 4.23 4.24 4.29
C THR A 63 2.88 3.81 3.71
N HIS A 64 2.61 4.18 2.46
CA HIS A 64 1.35 3.84 1.78
C HIS A 64 1.29 2.34 1.48
N PHE A 65 2.40 1.76 1.01
CA PHE A 65 2.49 0.33 0.73
C PHE A 65 2.33 -0.53 1.99
N SER A 66 2.87 -0.07 3.13
CA SER A 66 2.67 -0.70 4.44
C SER A 66 1.19 -0.77 4.83
N LEU A 67 0.45 0.34 4.68
CA LEU A 67 -0.99 0.37 4.97
C LEU A 67 -1.80 -0.50 3.99
N GLN A 68 -1.48 -0.44 2.69
CA GLN A 68 -2.15 -1.26 1.69
C GLN A 68 -1.97 -2.76 1.96
N GLU A 69 -0.75 -3.18 2.32
CA GLU A 69 -0.45 -4.57 2.68
C GLU A 69 -1.23 -4.99 3.94
N ALA A 70 -1.28 -4.13 4.96
CA ALA A 70 -2.05 -4.39 6.17
C ALA A 70 -3.55 -4.59 5.90
N MET A 71 -4.16 -3.68 5.13
CA MET A 71 -5.59 -3.76 4.82
C MET A 71 -5.92 -4.96 3.91
N CYS A 72 -5.05 -5.27 2.94
CA CYS A 72 -5.20 -6.48 2.13
C CYS A 72 -5.14 -7.76 2.98
N GLU A 73 -4.23 -7.83 3.95
CA GLU A 73 -4.10 -8.98 4.84
C GLU A 73 -5.32 -9.16 5.74
N LEU A 74 -5.85 -8.05 6.29
CA LEU A 74 -7.00 -8.06 7.19
C LEU A 74 -8.32 -8.37 6.48
N GLU A 75 -8.51 -7.87 5.25
CA GLU A 75 -9.76 -8.10 4.50
C GLU A 75 -9.68 -9.26 3.50
N GLY A 76 -8.49 -9.80 3.23
CA GLY A 76 -8.28 -10.83 2.19
C GLY A 76 -8.44 -10.31 0.75
N GLY A 77 -8.26 -8.99 0.55
CA GLY A 77 -8.33 -8.34 -0.76
C GLY A 77 -7.06 -8.58 -1.60
N ALA A 78 -7.20 -8.61 -2.93
CA ALA A 78 -6.04 -8.70 -3.84
C ALA A 78 -5.27 -7.38 -3.98
N GLY A 79 -5.87 -6.27 -3.54
CA GLY A 79 -5.27 -4.94 -3.58
C GLY A 79 -6.09 -3.95 -2.76
N CYS A 80 -5.43 -2.90 -2.27
CA CYS A 80 -6.03 -1.85 -1.47
C CYS A 80 -5.86 -0.50 -2.18
N ALA A 81 -6.97 0.21 -2.42
CA ALA A 81 -6.96 1.57 -2.94
C ALA A 81 -7.18 2.57 -1.81
N LEU A 82 -6.27 3.55 -1.71
CA LEU A 82 -6.30 4.58 -0.67
C LEU A 82 -6.98 5.86 -1.18
N PHE A 83 -7.93 6.36 -0.40
CA PHE A 83 -8.62 7.62 -0.68
C PHE A 83 -8.35 8.67 0.41
N PRO A 84 -8.45 9.97 0.08
CA PRO A 84 -8.29 11.03 1.09
C PRO A 84 -9.40 11.01 2.14
N VAL A 85 -10.60 10.55 1.77
CA VAL A 85 -11.78 10.40 2.63
C VAL A 85 -12.62 9.22 2.16
N ALA A 86 -13.39 8.62 3.07
CA ALA A 86 -14.21 7.43 2.81
C ALA A 86 -15.24 7.58 1.66
N ARG A 87 -15.65 8.81 1.31
CA ARG A 87 -16.54 9.08 0.18
C ARG A 87 -15.80 9.82 -0.95
N PRO A 88 -15.16 9.10 -1.88
CA PRO A 88 -14.63 9.72 -3.09
C PRO A 88 -15.76 10.10 -4.05
N ARG A 89 -15.59 11.20 -4.81
CA ARG A 89 -16.47 11.55 -5.92
C ARG A 89 -16.16 10.61 -7.09
N TRP A 90 -16.97 9.57 -7.24
CA TRP A 90 -16.80 8.51 -8.23
C TRP A 90 -16.80 9.02 -9.68
N PRO A 91 -15.81 8.63 -10.51
CA PRO A 91 -15.98 8.52 -11.94
C PRO A 91 -16.43 7.07 -12.24
N THR A 92 -17.74 6.92 -12.45
CA THR A 92 -18.46 5.75 -13.03
C THR A 92 -18.46 4.39 -12.28
N PRO A 93 -19.48 3.53 -12.53
CA PRO A 93 -19.73 2.28 -11.77
C PRO A 93 -18.83 1.08 -12.14
N SER A 94 -17.89 1.23 -13.08
CA SER A 94 -17.16 0.08 -13.67
C SER A 94 -16.17 -0.59 -12.71
N TRP A 95 -15.78 0.07 -11.62
CA TRP A 95 -14.87 -0.48 -10.60
C TRP A 95 -15.56 -1.40 -9.60
N ARG A 96 -16.89 -1.36 -9.49
CA ARG A 96 -17.65 -2.18 -8.53
C ARG A 96 -17.83 -3.63 -9.00
N SER A 97 -17.50 -3.94 -10.25
CA SER A 97 -17.66 -5.30 -10.83
C SER A 97 -16.42 -6.19 -10.74
N SER A 98 -15.23 -5.66 -10.43
CA SER A 98 -14.05 -6.50 -10.19
C SER A 98 -13.98 -6.91 -8.72
N ASN A 99 -14.64 -8.02 -8.38
CA ASN A 99 -14.56 -8.70 -7.09
C ASN A 99 -13.09 -9.01 -6.71
N ARG A 100 -12.40 -8.10 -6.01
CA ARG A 100 -11.24 -8.34 -5.11
C ARG A 100 -10.44 -7.10 -4.68
N ALA A 101 -10.84 -5.87 -5.02
CA ALA A 101 -10.15 -4.68 -4.52
C ALA A 101 -10.83 -4.16 -3.24
N THR A 102 -10.11 -4.22 -2.12
CA THR A 102 -10.50 -3.59 -0.85
C THR A 102 -10.33 -2.08 -0.99
N MET A 103 -11.32 -1.31 -0.52
CA MET A 103 -11.34 0.14 -0.64
C MET A 103 -11.25 0.76 0.76
N CYS A 104 -10.24 1.59 0.99
CA CYS A 104 -9.96 2.19 2.30
C CYS A 104 -9.97 3.73 2.24
#